data_AF-A0A3B0XQH1-F1
#
_entry.id   AF-A0A3B0XQH1-F1
#
_cell.length_a   1.000
_cell.length_b   1.000
_cell.length_c   1.000
_cell.angle_alpha   90.00
_cell.angle_beta   90.00
_cell.angle_gamma   90.00
#
_symmetry.space_group_name_H-M   'P 1'
#
loop_
_entity.id
_entity.type
_entity.pdbx_description
1 polymer ?
#
loop_
_entity_poly.entity_id
_entity_poly.type
_entity_poly.pdbx_seq_one_letter_code
_entity_poly.pdbx_strand_id
1 'polypeptide(L)'
;NNYRTFTSSPEKFPYPEEMFSQLHNSGFKCSTNITGIISANPLDENGNRYTPYPTRDSIVSISEDNQISVNSDKMVPFIYNTREGRGESPELFIANENYGDNNGFNPNKYPTPMFPDGQNSLGTYGFYSDMGREDVQKWWGQQYDYLLSLGLDMVWQDMTCPAVVPNLDNETPDKTLPLNLMMTDTVSDEYKANAEIHNAFALNLIKATWNGISELRNSKIYKNSEADSNGFNGRAYNYKKRSFIIARGGYAGVHRYAASWTGDSASSWDFLKINIPEVLNFGLSGQPMSGCDVGGFAVGSGSEGGGVTNYELFTRWMTMSAFLPWFRNHYDGYVKTFQEPYRYAEPVASNCRKYIEIRYRLIQLFYDAMYQNTQNGLPVARALFVNDPNDPEVYNHVNDQFFVGDSLLIAPVVDQGSVNRSIYLPKGSQWYVYSDNTKPLGGPTDGGTTQSWYVPLSLVPMYVREGAVLPHRELEQYIGELDSNPITFNIYPGKDTTYTLYQDDHVSTDNV
;
A
#
# COMPACT_ATOMS: atom_id res chain seq x y z
N ASN A 1 2.54 14.17 -16.40
CA ASN A 1 2.22 15.60 -16.46
C ASN A 1 2.91 16.40 -15.34
N ASN A 2 4.24 16.32 -15.23
CA ASN A 2 5.06 17.09 -14.27
C ASN A 2 4.51 17.24 -12.84
N TYR A 3 4.22 16.11 -12.20
CA TYR A 3 3.73 16.06 -10.80
C TYR A 3 2.41 16.80 -10.54
N ARG A 4 1.65 17.14 -11.59
CA ARG A 4 0.27 17.61 -11.48
C ARG A 4 -0.62 16.41 -11.13
N THR A 5 -0.83 16.17 -9.84
CA THR A 5 -1.75 15.14 -9.32
C THR A 5 -3.16 15.36 -9.90
N PHE A 6 -3.98 14.30 -9.94
CA PHE A 6 -5.34 14.30 -10.53
C PHE A 6 -5.38 14.52 -12.06
N THR A 7 -4.25 14.39 -12.74
CA THR A 7 -4.17 14.43 -14.21
C THR A 7 -3.45 13.20 -14.75
N SER A 8 -3.52 12.97 -16.06
CA SER A 8 -2.72 11.97 -16.76
C SER A 8 -1.74 12.65 -17.72
N SER A 9 -0.69 11.94 -18.11
CA SER A 9 0.28 12.40 -19.11
C SER A 9 -0.25 12.04 -20.51
N PRO A 10 -0.63 13.01 -21.37
CA PRO A 10 -1.02 12.70 -22.74
C PRO A 10 0.16 12.13 -23.56
N GLU A 11 1.41 12.36 -23.17
CA GLU A 11 2.56 11.78 -23.87
C GLU A 11 2.82 10.33 -23.50
N LYS A 12 2.82 10.02 -22.20
CA LYS A 12 3.13 8.68 -21.68
C LYS A 12 1.91 7.77 -21.71
N PHE A 13 0.72 8.35 -21.57
CA PHE A 13 -0.57 7.68 -21.55
C PHE A 13 -1.56 8.40 -22.46
N PRO A 14 -1.38 8.36 -23.80
CA PRO A 14 -2.23 9.08 -24.74
C PRO A 14 -3.69 8.63 -24.75
N TYR A 15 -3.94 7.36 -24.41
CA TYR A 15 -5.28 6.75 -24.38
C TYR A 15 -5.51 5.98 -23.06
N PRO A 16 -5.56 6.68 -21.92
CA PRO A 16 -5.53 6.02 -20.62
C PRO A 16 -6.79 5.19 -20.33
N GLU A 17 -7.95 5.63 -20.83
CA GLU A 17 -9.22 4.88 -20.71
C GLU A 17 -9.19 3.56 -21.49
N GLU A 18 -8.68 3.58 -22.72
CA GLU A 18 -8.51 2.36 -23.52
C GLU A 18 -7.49 1.41 -22.87
N MET A 19 -6.37 1.96 -22.39
CA MET A 19 -5.34 1.20 -21.68
C MET A 19 -5.92 0.49 -20.45
N PHE A 20 -6.65 1.20 -19.59
CA PHE A 20 -7.27 0.60 -18.41
C PHE A 20 -8.30 -0.45 -18.79
N SER A 21 -9.14 -0.17 -19.80
CA SER A 21 -10.12 -1.14 -20.30
C SER A 21 -9.47 -2.43 -20.80
N GLN A 22 -8.37 -2.34 -21.56
CA GLN A 22 -7.62 -3.52 -22.04
C GLN A 22 -6.98 -4.30 -20.88
N LEU A 23 -6.42 -3.60 -19.89
CA LEU A 23 -5.84 -4.20 -18.69
C LEU A 23 -6.90 -4.93 -17.85
N HIS A 24 -8.07 -4.32 -17.66
CA HIS A 24 -9.20 -4.94 -16.95
C HIS A 24 -9.70 -6.20 -17.66
N ASN A 25 -9.79 -6.18 -19.00
CA ASN A 25 -10.14 -7.36 -19.80
C ASN A 25 -9.11 -8.50 -19.67
N SER A 26 -7.89 -8.18 -19.24
CA SER A 26 -6.82 -9.15 -18.95
C SER A 26 -6.72 -9.48 -17.44
N GLY A 27 -7.71 -9.07 -16.63
CA GLY A 27 -7.78 -9.37 -15.20
C GLY A 27 -6.96 -8.46 -14.28
N PHE A 28 -6.24 -7.47 -14.83
CA PHE A 28 -5.47 -6.53 -14.03
C PHE A 28 -6.36 -5.51 -13.31
N LYS A 29 -5.81 -4.89 -12.25
CA LYS A 29 -6.38 -3.72 -11.59
C LYS A 29 -5.41 -2.55 -11.72
N CYS A 30 -5.95 -1.36 -11.93
CA CYS A 30 -5.18 -0.16 -12.22
C CYS A 30 -5.09 0.72 -10.96
N SER A 31 -3.87 1.07 -10.59
CA SER A 31 -3.56 1.94 -9.46
C SER A 31 -2.72 3.13 -9.92
N THR A 32 -2.84 4.26 -9.23
CA THR A 32 -1.96 5.41 -9.42
C THR A 32 -1.53 6.02 -8.10
N ASN A 33 -0.35 6.63 -8.08
CA ASN A 33 0.15 7.39 -6.94
C ASN A 33 -0.52 8.76 -6.89
N ILE A 34 -0.95 9.18 -5.69
CA ILE A 34 -1.32 10.56 -5.39
C ILE A 34 -0.63 10.95 -4.08
N THR A 35 0.10 12.06 -4.10
CA THR A 35 0.73 12.66 -2.91
C THR A 35 -0.07 13.86 -2.43
N GLY A 36 0.17 14.32 -1.20
CA GLY A 36 -0.59 15.41 -0.58
C GLY A 36 -0.32 16.80 -1.15
N ILE A 37 0.71 16.95 -1.98
CA ILE A 37 1.12 18.24 -2.55
C ILE A 37 0.39 18.53 -3.87
N ILE A 38 -0.12 19.75 -4.00
CA ILE A 38 -0.60 20.30 -5.27
C ILE A 38 0.52 21.13 -5.89
N SER A 39 1.00 20.70 -7.06
CA SER A 39 2.14 21.31 -7.72
C SER A 39 1.91 22.78 -8.08
N ALA A 40 2.82 23.66 -7.64
CA ALA A 40 2.90 25.05 -8.08
C ALA A 40 3.62 25.20 -9.43
N ASN A 41 3.97 24.10 -10.12
CA ASN A 41 4.67 24.18 -11.39
C ASN A 41 3.79 24.75 -12.51
N PRO A 42 4.12 25.93 -13.07
CA PRO A 42 3.29 26.53 -14.12
C PRO A 42 3.38 25.75 -15.44
N LEU A 43 4.39 24.88 -15.61
CA LEU A 43 4.62 24.16 -16.85
C LEU A 43 4.06 22.73 -16.79
N ASP A 44 3.47 22.27 -17.89
CA ASP A 44 3.16 20.85 -18.09
C ASP A 44 4.42 20.08 -18.48
N GLU A 45 4.28 18.77 -18.75
CA GLU A 45 5.41 17.91 -19.15
C GLU A 45 6.17 18.33 -20.41
N ASN A 46 5.58 19.21 -21.22
CA ASN A 46 6.15 19.70 -22.48
C ASN A 46 6.73 21.11 -22.34
N GLY A 47 6.74 21.65 -21.12
CA GLY A 47 7.17 23.02 -20.88
C GLY A 47 6.11 24.06 -21.26
N ASN A 48 4.87 23.66 -21.52
CA ASN A 48 3.80 24.59 -21.87
C ASN A 48 3.15 25.16 -20.60
N ARG A 49 3.15 26.50 -20.48
CA ARG A 49 2.53 27.24 -19.38
C ARG A 49 1.00 27.31 -19.47
N TYR A 50 0.46 27.17 -20.68
CA TYR A 50 -0.96 27.43 -20.95
C TYR A 50 -1.85 26.19 -20.84
N THR A 51 -1.25 25.02 -20.60
CA THR A 51 -2.01 23.79 -20.32
C THR A 51 -2.67 23.93 -18.95
N PRO A 52 -4.01 23.93 -18.86
CA PRO A 52 -4.71 24.14 -17.60
C PRO A 52 -4.38 23.06 -16.57
N TYR A 53 -4.26 23.46 -15.30
CA TYR A 53 -4.27 22.57 -14.15
C TYR A 53 -5.42 22.94 -13.19
N PRO A 54 -6.64 22.43 -13.43
CA PRO A 54 -7.85 22.89 -12.73
C PRO A 54 -7.78 22.84 -11.20
N THR A 55 -7.11 21.81 -10.65
CA THR A 55 -6.93 21.64 -9.20
C THR A 55 -6.20 22.81 -8.55
N ARG A 56 -5.31 23.50 -9.27
CA ARG A 56 -4.59 24.68 -8.75
C ARG A 56 -5.13 25.98 -9.33
N ASP A 57 -5.23 26.07 -10.66
CA ASP A 57 -5.42 27.33 -11.39
C ASP A 57 -6.78 27.97 -11.13
N SER A 58 -7.73 27.20 -10.59
CA SER A 58 -9.00 27.73 -10.14
C SER A 58 -8.89 28.53 -8.83
N ILE A 59 -7.83 28.37 -8.05
CA ILE A 59 -7.62 28.95 -6.71
C ILE A 59 -6.46 29.94 -6.70
N VAL A 60 -5.35 29.59 -7.37
CA VAL A 60 -4.10 30.35 -7.36
C VAL A 60 -3.72 30.76 -8.78
N SER A 61 -3.27 32.00 -8.95
CA SER A 61 -2.65 32.49 -10.18
C SER A 61 -1.14 32.63 -9.99
N ILE A 62 -0.37 32.11 -10.94
CA ILE A 62 1.09 32.16 -10.97
C ILE A 62 1.52 33.00 -12.18
N SER A 63 2.15 34.15 -11.93
CA SER A 63 2.59 35.05 -12.98
C SER A 63 3.82 34.52 -13.75
N GLU A 64 4.23 35.21 -14.81
CA GLU A 64 5.42 34.85 -15.60
C GLU A 64 6.72 34.94 -14.79
N ASP A 65 6.78 35.90 -13.86
CA ASP A 65 7.82 36.08 -12.86
C ASP A 65 7.62 35.20 -11.60
N ASN A 66 6.74 34.20 -11.71
CA ASN A 66 6.45 33.18 -10.70
C ASN A 66 5.94 33.74 -9.35
N GLN A 67 5.32 34.92 -9.36
CA GLN A 67 4.61 35.45 -8.20
C GLN A 67 3.28 34.72 -8.05
N ILE A 68 2.96 34.38 -6.79
CA ILE A 68 1.76 33.63 -6.43
C ILE A 68 0.72 34.62 -5.88
N SER A 69 -0.49 34.57 -6.42
CA SER A 69 -1.64 35.32 -5.91
C SER A 69 -2.84 34.40 -5.73
N VAL A 70 -3.61 34.63 -4.68
CA VAL A 70 -4.77 33.80 -4.32
C VAL A 70 -6.05 34.48 -4.76
N ASN A 71 -6.97 33.74 -5.34
CA ASN A 71 -8.30 34.23 -5.65
C ASN A 71 -9.15 34.24 -4.37
N SER A 72 -9.29 35.41 -3.75
CA SER A 72 -10.01 35.61 -2.49
C SER A 72 -11.52 35.36 -2.57
N ASP A 73 -12.10 35.31 -3.77
CA ASP A 73 -13.54 35.07 -3.95
C ASP A 73 -13.89 33.57 -3.87
N LYS A 74 -12.89 32.71 -3.70
CA LYS A 74 -13.04 31.25 -3.64
C LYS A 74 -12.51 30.69 -2.33
N MET A 75 -13.01 29.51 -1.98
CA MET A 75 -12.43 28.73 -0.89
C MET A 75 -10.98 28.37 -1.23
N VAL A 76 -10.06 28.71 -0.31
CA VAL A 76 -8.63 28.42 -0.42
C VAL A 76 -8.35 27.18 0.42
N PRO A 77 -7.96 26.04 -0.19
CA PRO A 77 -7.75 24.81 0.55
C PRO A 77 -6.35 24.68 1.14
N PHE A 78 -5.43 25.58 0.77
CA PHE A 78 -4.01 25.47 1.10
C PHE A 78 -3.66 26.03 2.47
N ILE A 79 -2.61 25.47 3.09
CA ILE A 79 -2.09 25.94 4.37
C ILE A 79 -1.45 27.33 4.18
N TYR A 80 -1.83 28.28 5.03
CA TYR A 80 -1.16 29.57 5.13
C TYR A 80 0.15 29.45 5.90
N ASN A 81 1.13 30.31 5.59
CA ASN A 81 2.43 30.37 6.25
C ASN A 81 2.36 31.03 7.65
N THR A 82 1.26 30.82 8.37
CA THR A 82 1.07 31.35 9.72
C THR A 82 1.85 30.50 10.71
N ARG A 83 2.55 31.16 11.63
CA ARG A 83 3.42 30.52 12.62
C ARG A 83 2.98 30.81 14.03
N GLU A 84 3.15 29.82 14.90
CA GLU A 84 2.91 29.96 16.32
C GLU A 84 3.66 31.20 16.86
N GLY A 85 2.91 32.10 17.50
CA GLY A 85 3.44 33.32 18.11
C GLY A 85 3.83 34.45 17.13
N ARG A 86 3.58 34.34 15.82
CA ARG A 86 3.98 35.36 14.81
C ARG A 86 2.82 36.13 14.15
N GLY A 87 1.58 35.91 14.60
CA GLY A 87 0.38 36.48 13.96
C GLY A 87 0.05 35.80 12.63
N GLU A 88 -1.15 36.07 12.11
CA GLU A 88 -1.62 35.48 10.84
C GLU A 88 -0.80 35.96 9.64
N SER A 89 -0.44 35.04 8.76
CA SER A 89 0.21 35.34 7.48
C SER A 89 -0.81 35.25 6.34
N PRO A 90 -0.87 36.24 5.44
CA PRO A 90 -1.70 36.17 4.24
C PRO A 90 -1.08 35.29 3.14
N GLU A 91 0.18 34.89 3.29
CA GLU A 91 0.92 34.11 2.29
C GLU A 91 0.67 32.61 2.46
N LEU A 92 0.63 31.87 1.35
CA LEU A 92 0.56 30.41 1.39
C LEU A 92 1.92 29.81 1.76
N PHE A 93 1.91 28.73 2.54
CA PHE A 93 3.11 27.95 2.80
C PHE A 93 3.53 27.18 1.54
N ILE A 94 4.77 27.37 1.10
CA ILE A 94 5.31 26.67 -0.07
C ILE A 94 6.17 25.50 0.41
N ALA A 95 5.73 24.29 0.08
CA ALA A 95 6.48 23.06 0.32
C ALA A 95 7.31 22.67 -0.90
N ASN A 96 8.30 21.80 -0.66
CA ASN A 96 9.04 21.08 -1.71
C ASN A 96 9.04 19.60 -1.38
N GLU A 97 8.46 18.75 -2.24
CA GLU A 97 8.59 17.30 -2.15
C GLU A 97 9.69 16.81 -3.12
N ASN A 98 10.47 15.82 -2.68
CA ASN A 98 11.49 15.16 -3.49
C ASN A 98 11.13 13.66 -3.67
N TYR A 99 11.23 13.17 -4.90
CA TYR A 99 10.87 11.82 -5.33
C TYR A 99 12.08 11.00 -5.82
N GLY A 100 13.30 11.43 -5.46
CA GLY A 100 14.56 10.85 -5.89
C GLY A 100 15.31 11.73 -6.89
N ASP A 101 16.30 11.14 -7.55
CA ASP A 101 17.13 11.81 -8.56
C ASP A 101 17.10 11.05 -9.88
N ASN A 102 16.94 11.77 -10.99
CA ASN A 102 17.06 11.20 -12.32
C ASN A 102 18.52 11.11 -12.74
N ASN A 103 19.10 9.92 -12.59
CA ASN A 103 20.48 9.63 -12.97
C ASN A 103 20.65 9.25 -14.46
N GLY A 104 19.75 9.72 -15.33
CA GLY A 104 19.84 9.53 -16.78
C GLY A 104 19.05 8.35 -17.36
N PHE A 105 18.31 7.61 -16.53
CA PHE A 105 17.41 6.54 -17.00
C PHE A 105 16.07 7.08 -17.53
N ASN A 106 15.71 8.31 -17.18
CA ASN A 106 14.51 8.97 -17.69
C ASN A 106 14.90 10.11 -18.64
N PRO A 107 14.51 10.07 -19.93
CA PRO A 107 14.92 11.07 -20.91
C PRO A 107 14.20 12.43 -20.74
N ASN A 108 13.19 12.51 -19.86
CA ASN A 108 12.35 13.70 -19.73
C ASN A 108 12.93 14.72 -18.74
N LYS A 109 12.76 16.01 -19.04
CA LYS A 109 13.09 17.14 -18.16
C LYS A 109 11.92 17.43 -17.21
N TYR A 110 12.22 17.82 -15.97
CA TYR A 110 11.24 18.10 -14.91
C TYR A 110 11.34 19.54 -14.45
N PRO A 111 10.79 20.50 -15.20
CA PRO A 111 10.80 21.90 -14.79
C PRO A 111 10.05 22.12 -13.49
N THR A 112 10.40 23.15 -12.73
CA THR A 112 9.69 23.63 -11.54
C THR A 112 9.66 25.17 -11.55
N PRO A 113 8.86 25.86 -10.71
CA PRO A 113 8.79 27.33 -10.72
C PRO A 113 10.16 28.02 -10.65
N MET A 114 11.09 27.47 -9.86
CA MET A 114 12.44 28.02 -9.74
C MET A 114 13.44 27.48 -10.78
N PHE A 115 13.08 26.43 -11.50
CA PHE A 115 13.98 25.74 -12.44
C PHE A 115 13.22 25.34 -13.72
N PRO A 116 12.89 26.32 -14.58
CA PRO A 116 12.07 26.09 -15.77
C PRO A 116 12.76 25.24 -16.85
N ASP A 117 14.07 25.05 -16.77
CA ASP A 117 14.84 24.20 -17.69
C ASP A 117 14.95 22.74 -17.24
N GLY A 118 14.36 22.40 -16.09
CA GLY A 118 14.42 21.07 -15.48
C GLY A 118 15.52 20.92 -14.43
N GLN A 119 15.36 19.93 -13.55
CA GLN A 119 16.36 19.53 -12.57
C GLN A 119 16.66 18.03 -12.64
N ASN A 120 17.83 17.64 -12.13
CA ASN A 120 18.14 16.23 -11.87
C ASN A 120 17.32 15.70 -10.69
N SER A 121 17.11 16.53 -9.66
CA SER A 121 16.25 16.18 -8.53
C SER A 121 14.80 16.13 -9.00
N LEU A 122 14.17 14.99 -8.78
CA LEU A 122 12.77 14.75 -9.08
C LEU A 122 11.94 15.28 -7.91
N GLY A 123 10.89 16.04 -8.19
CA GLY A 123 10.18 16.72 -7.14
C GLY A 123 9.28 17.83 -7.63
N THR A 124 8.57 18.44 -6.70
CA THR A 124 7.77 19.62 -7.01
C THR A 124 7.68 20.57 -5.83
N TYR A 125 7.75 21.86 -6.14
CA TYR A 125 7.28 22.90 -5.24
C TYR A 125 5.76 22.97 -5.34
N GLY A 126 5.09 23.24 -4.24
CA GLY A 126 3.65 23.24 -4.22
C GLY A 126 3.04 23.55 -2.87
N PHE A 127 1.74 23.30 -2.79
CA PHE A 127 0.92 23.63 -1.65
C PHE A 127 0.34 22.35 -1.05
N TYR A 128 0.47 22.18 0.26
CA TYR A 128 -0.33 21.21 0.98
C TYR A 128 -1.67 21.83 1.36
N SER A 129 -2.71 21.00 1.34
CA SER A 129 -4.03 21.42 1.79
C SER A 129 -4.14 21.33 3.31
N ASP A 130 -4.92 22.23 3.91
CA ASP A 130 -5.24 22.18 5.34
C ASP A 130 -6.28 21.08 5.58
N MET A 131 -5.78 19.87 5.76
CA MET A 131 -6.61 18.66 5.92
C MET A 131 -7.41 18.65 7.24
N GLY A 132 -7.19 19.62 8.13
CA GLY A 132 -8.05 19.82 9.30
C GLY A 132 -9.47 20.23 8.97
N ARG A 133 -9.64 20.95 7.85
CA ARG A 133 -10.92 21.56 7.50
C ARG A 133 -11.82 20.63 6.69
N GLU A 134 -13.08 20.52 7.09
CA GLU A 134 -14.05 19.63 6.43
C GLU A 134 -14.35 20.05 4.98
N ASP A 135 -14.43 21.35 4.69
CA ASP A 135 -14.65 21.86 3.34
C ASP A 135 -13.47 21.55 2.40
N VAL A 136 -12.25 21.58 2.92
CA VAL A 136 -11.02 21.16 2.22
C VAL A 136 -11.01 19.67 1.96
N GLN A 137 -11.39 18.83 2.93
CA GLN A 137 -11.49 17.37 2.74
C GLN A 137 -12.49 17.02 1.62
N LYS A 138 -13.64 17.72 1.54
CA LYS A 138 -14.63 17.56 0.47
C LYS A 138 -14.07 17.98 -0.88
N TRP A 139 -13.42 19.14 -0.95
CA TRP A 139 -12.76 19.62 -2.17
C TRP A 139 -11.69 18.66 -2.67
N TRP A 140 -10.86 18.11 -1.77
CA TRP A 140 -9.83 17.13 -2.09
C TRP A 140 -10.45 15.88 -2.73
N GLY A 141 -11.51 15.37 -2.11
CA GLY A 141 -12.25 14.23 -2.59
C GLY A 141 -12.77 14.36 -4.03
N GLN A 142 -13.26 15.55 -4.38
CA GLN A 142 -13.81 15.84 -5.71
C GLN A 142 -12.76 15.78 -6.83
N GLN A 143 -11.47 15.95 -6.51
CA GLN A 143 -10.41 15.95 -7.53
C GLN A 143 -10.23 14.58 -8.20
N TYR A 144 -10.74 13.50 -7.59
CA TYR A 144 -10.64 12.14 -8.13
C TYR A 144 -11.59 11.85 -9.31
N ASP A 145 -12.55 12.73 -9.62
CA ASP A 145 -13.57 12.51 -10.66
C ASP A 145 -12.95 12.12 -12.01
N TYR A 146 -11.92 12.87 -12.44
CA TYR A 146 -11.20 12.57 -13.69
C TYR A 146 -10.58 11.18 -13.68
N LEU A 147 -9.80 10.83 -12.65
CA LEU A 147 -9.12 9.53 -12.59
C LEU A 147 -10.10 8.36 -12.46
N LEU A 148 -11.19 8.53 -11.71
CA LEU A 148 -12.26 7.53 -11.63
C LEU A 148 -12.94 7.37 -12.99
N SER A 149 -13.14 8.45 -13.75
CA SER A 149 -13.73 8.36 -15.09
C SER A 149 -12.89 7.53 -16.07
N LEU A 150 -11.57 7.45 -15.85
CA LEU A 150 -10.66 6.62 -16.64
C LEU A 150 -10.67 5.13 -16.26
N GLY A 151 -11.30 4.75 -15.13
CA GLY A 151 -11.33 3.36 -14.65
C GLY A 151 -10.35 3.04 -13.50
N LEU A 152 -9.92 4.04 -12.72
CA LEU A 152 -9.04 3.80 -11.57
C LEU A 152 -9.68 2.87 -10.52
N ASP A 153 -8.97 1.83 -10.12
CA ASP A 153 -9.44 0.87 -9.10
C ASP A 153 -8.95 1.19 -7.69
N MET A 154 -7.69 1.63 -7.60
CA MET A 154 -6.93 1.73 -6.36
C MET A 154 -6.12 3.02 -6.31
N VAL A 155 -5.99 3.61 -5.11
CA VAL A 155 -5.10 4.75 -4.88
C VAL A 155 -3.90 4.31 -4.05
N TRP A 156 -2.71 4.64 -4.53
CA TRP A 156 -1.50 4.65 -3.73
C TRP A 156 -1.32 6.06 -3.15
N GLN A 157 -1.68 6.23 -1.88
CA GLN A 157 -1.58 7.50 -1.17
C GLN A 157 -0.21 7.60 -0.48
N ASP A 158 0.74 8.21 -1.17
CA ASP A 158 2.11 8.35 -0.67
C ASP A 158 2.39 9.74 -0.10
N MET A 159 3.55 9.91 0.54
CA MET A 159 3.98 11.18 1.15
C MET A 159 2.98 11.71 2.19
N THR A 160 2.29 10.77 2.86
CA THR A 160 1.17 11.02 3.78
C THR A 160 1.59 11.59 5.11
N CYS A 161 2.80 11.25 5.59
CA CYS A 161 3.54 12.16 6.46
C CYS A 161 4.17 13.18 5.51
N PRO A 162 3.72 14.44 5.49
CA PRO A 162 4.17 15.43 4.50
C PRO A 162 5.68 15.37 4.37
N ALA A 163 6.17 14.96 3.20
CA ALA A 163 7.57 14.60 2.99
C ALA A 163 8.33 15.80 2.39
N VAL A 164 8.43 16.85 3.19
CA VAL A 164 8.92 18.16 2.75
C VAL A 164 10.42 18.27 2.95
N VAL A 165 11.19 18.45 1.88
CA VAL A 165 12.63 18.73 2.01
C VAL A 165 12.90 20.20 2.41
N PRO A 166 14.07 20.50 3.00
CA PRO A 166 14.40 21.86 3.38
C PRO A 166 14.25 22.86 2.22
N ASN A 167 13.62 24.00 2.50
CA ASN A 167 13.39 25.10 1.55
C ASN A 167 13.33 26.45 2.30
N LEU A 168 12.97 27.53 1.60
CA LEU A 168 12.91 28.88 2.19
C LEU A 168 11.89 29.00 3.34
N ASP A 169 10.74 28.33 3.23
CA ASP A 169 9.69 28.34 4.26
C ASP A 169 9.91 27.28 5.35
N ASN A 170 10.81 26.34 5.12
CA ASN A 170 11.02 25.20 5.99
C ASN A 170 12.50 24.81 6.04
N GLU A 171 13.23 25.36 7.00
CA GLU A 171 14.64 25.03 7.22
C GLU A 171 14.82 23.74 8.04
N THR A 172 13.74 23.02 8.42
CA THR A 172 13.85 21.84 9.29
C THR A 172 14.53 20.65 8.60
N PRO A 173 15.50 19.98 9.25
CA PRO A 173 16.12 18.78 8.69
C PRO A 173 15.20 17.54 8.74
N ASP A 174 14.11 17.57 9.51
CA ASP A 174 13.24 16.41 9.79
C ASP A 174 12.35 15.97 8.60
N LYS A 175 12.55 16.58 7.44
CA LYS A 175 11.88 16.29 6.17
C LYS A 175 10.35 16.28 6.25
N THR A 176 9.78 17.20 7.02
CA THR A 176 8.33 17.34 7.18
C THR A 176 7.86 18.78 7.38
N LEU A 177 6.54 19.00 7.50
CA LEU A 177 5.99 20.33 7.79
C LEU A 177 6.62 20.90 9.08
N PRO A 178 6.95 22.19 9.13
CA PRO A 178 7.46 22.82 10.34
C PRO A 178 6.54 22.59 11.54
N LEU A 179 7.09 22.26 12.71
CA LEU A 179 6.28 21.99 13.90
C LEU A 179 5.51 23.21 14.41
N ASN A 180 5.99 24.42 14.12
CA ASN A 180 5.30 25.67 14.47
C ASN A 180 4.39 26.21 13.36
N LEU A 181 4.26 25.49 12.23
CA LEU A 181 3.30 25.84 11.19
C LEU A 181 1.90 25.62 11.76
N MET A 182 1.04 26.62 11.65
CA MET A 182 -0.31 26.51 12.18
C MET A 182 -1.22 25.85 11.13
N MET A 183 -2.08 24.92 11.55
CA MET A 183 -3.07 24.22 10.72
C MET A 183 -4.37 24.04 11.50
N THR A 184 -5.48 23.81 10.81
CA THR A 184 -6.75 23.58 11.50
C THR A 184 -6.72 22.20 12.16
N ASP A 185 -7.18 22.09 13.40
CA ASP A 185 -7.47 20.81 14.03
C ASP A 185 -8.90 20.39 13.72
N THR A 186 -9.08 19.21 13.12
CA THR A 186 -10.40 18.66 12.77
C THR A 186 -11.31 18.47 13.98
N VAL A 187 -10.74 18.27 15.18
CA VAL A 187 -11.54 17.96 16.39
C VAL A 187 -12.05 19.23 17.06
N SER A 188 -11.18 20.20 17.31
CA SER A 188 -11.53 21.45 17.97
C SER A 188 -12.04 22.54 17.02
N ASP A 189 -11.82 22.40 15.71
CA ASP A 189 -12.03 23.45 14.70
C ASP A 189 -11.23 24.74 15.02
N GLU A 190 -10.13 24.58 15.76
CA GLU A 190 -9.21 25.66 16.12
C GLU A 190 -7.89 25.54 15.35
N TYR A 191 -7.21 26.67 15.19
CA TYR A 191 -5.88 26.69 14.62
C TYR A 191 -4.85 26.24 15.67
N LYS A 192 -4.14 25.15 15.37
CA LYS A 192 -3.14 24.53 16.26
C LYS A 192 -1.79 24.47 15.59
N ALA A 193 -0.73 24.49 16.39
CA ALA A 193 0.60 24.21 15.89
C ALA A 193 0.65 22.77 15.36
N ASN A 194 1.31 22.55 14.22
CA ASN A 194 1.55 21.23 13.65
C ASN A 194 2.16 20.27 14.69
N ALA A 195 2.96 20.76 15.63
CA ALA A 195 3.48 19.99 16.77
C ALA A 195 2.41 19.21 17.54
N GLU A 196 1.20 19.75 17.67
CA GLU A 196 0.08 19.13 18.40
C GLU A 196 -0.70 18.13 17.54
N ILE A 197 -0.81 18.38 16.24
CA ILE A 197 -1.73 17.67 15.33
C ILE A 197 -1.03 16.93 14.18
N HIS A 198 0.31 16.84 14.20
CA HIS A 198 1.12 16.35 13.09
C HIS A 198 0.63 15.01 12.52
N ASN A 199 0.48 14.02 13.39
CA ASN A 199 0.10 12.68 12.98
C ASN A 199 -1.34 12.59 12.47
N ALA A 200 -2.22 13.53 12.85
CA ALA A 200 -3.60 13.57 12.36
C ALA A 200 -3.68 13.97 10.87
N PHE A 201 -2.67 14.67 10.34
CA PHE A 201 -2.63 15.06 8.92
C PHE A 201 -2.82 13.85 8.00
N ALA A 202 -2.04 12.79 8.21
CA ALA A 202 -2.10 11.58 7.38
C ALA A 202 -3.48 10.93 7.43
N LEU A 203 -4.07 10.80 8.64
CA LEU A 203 -5.40 10.25 8.82
C LEU A 203 -6.47 11.09 8.10
N ASN A 204 -6.40 12.41 8.22
CA ASN A 204 -7.35 13.33 7.58
C ASN A 204 -7.24 13.29 6.06
N LEU A 205 -6.03 13.26 5.50
CA LEU A 205 -5.80 13.11 4.06
C LEU A 205 -6.41 11.80 3.54
N ILE A 206 -6.13 10.68 4.20
CA ILE A 206 -6.62 9.36 3.78
C ILE A 206 -8.15 9.29 3.91
N LYS A 207 -8.70 9.84 4.99
CA LYS A 207 -10.16 9.94 5.20
C LYS A 207 -10.82 10.79 4.12
N ALA A 208 -10.22 11.92 3.74
CA ALA A 208 -10.69 12.77 2.66
C ALA A 208 -10.70 12.04 1.32
N THR A 209 -9.62 11.32 0.98
CA THR A 209 -9.54 10.48 -0.21
C THR A 209 -10.64 9.40 -0.21
N TRP A 210 -10.78 8.65 0.89
CA TRP A 210 -11.81 7.61 1.00
C TRP A 210 -13.22 8.15 0.85
N ASN A 211 -13.57 9.20 1.61
CA ASN A 211 -14.90 9.80 1.59
C ASN A 211 -15.21 10.40 0.23
N GLY A 212 -14.27 11.14 -0.36
CA GLY A 212 -14.42 11.75 -1.67
C GLY A 212 -14.70 10.76 -2.78
N ILE A 213 -13.89 9.69 -2.85
CA ILE A 213 -14.11 8.61 -3.79
C ILE A 213 -15.47 7.94 -3.54
N SER A 214 -15.82 7.68 -2.28
CA SER A 214 -17.12 7.10 -1.92
C SER A 214 -18.30 7.98 -2.34
N GLU A 215 -18.20 9.30 -2.15
CA GLU A 215 -19.22 10.27 -2.56
C GLU A 215 -19.36 10.34 -4.08
N LEU A 216 -18.24 10.42 -4.82
CA LEU A 216 -18.23 10.44 -6.29
C LEU A 216 -18.91 9.18 -6.84
N ARG A 217 -18.51 8.01 -6.34
CA ARG A 217 -19.13 6.71 -6.67
C ARG A 217 -20.63 6.70 -6.38
N ASN A 218 -21.05 7.37 -5.32
CA ASN A 218 -22.46 7.44 -4.93
C ASN A 218 -23.28 8.53 -5.62
N SER A 219 -22.66 9.39 -6.42
CA SER A 219 -23.31 10.53 -7.04
C SER A 219 -24.21 10.14 -8.21
N LYS A 220 -25.17 11.00 -8.55
CA LYS A 220 -26.11 10.77 -9.67
C LYS A 220 -25.41 10.63 -11.03
N ILE A 221 -24.24 11.25 -11.19
CA ILE A 221 -23.45 11.18 -12.43
C ILE A 221 -23.00 9.74 -12.68
N TYR A 222 -22.55 9.05 -11.62
CA TYR A 222 -22.12 7.66 -11.70
C TYR A 222 -23.28 6.66 -11.58
N LYS A 223 -24.33 6.99 -10.83
CA LYS A 223 -25.54 6.16 -10.62
C LYS A 223 -26.65 6.33 -11.67
N ASN A 224 -26.43 7.04 -12.78
CA ASN A 224 -27.51 7.29 -13.73
C ASN A 224 -28.06 5.97 -14.32
N SER A 225 -29.27 6.03 -14.91
CA SER A 225 -30.06 4.88 -15.37
C SER A 225 -29.48 4.10 -16.57
N GLU A 226 -28.32 4.50 -17.09
CA GLU A 226 -27.59 3.76 -18.15
C GLU A 226 -26.50 2.83 -17.57
N ALA A 227 -26.35 2.80 -16.23
CA ALA A 227 -25.53 1.80 -15.59
C ALA A 227 -26.10 0.39 -15.81
N ASP A 228 -25.31 -0.50 -16.40
CA ASP A 228 -25.67 -1.90 -16.55
C ASP A 228 -25.81 -2.60 -15.17
N SER A 229 -26.30 -3.83 -15.18
CA SER A 229 -26.51 -4.62 -13.96
C SER A 229 -25.22 -4.84 -13.15
N ASN A 230 -24.05 -4.74 -13.80
CA ASN A 230 -22.73 -4.91 -13.20
C ASN A 230 -22.16 -3.58 -12.65
N GLY A 231 -22.88 -2.46 -12.84
CA GLY A 231 -22.52 -1.14 -12.33
C GLY A 231 -21.69 -0.28 -13.28
N PHE A 232 -21.59 -0.64 -14.56
CA PHE A 232 -20.88 0.15 -15.57
C PHE A 232 -21.83 1.07 -16.32
N ASN A 233 -21.50 2.36 -16.38
CA ASN A 233 -22.40 3.40 -16.90
C ASN A 233 -21.85 4.10 -18.16
N GLY A 234 -21.47 3.32 -19.18
CA GLY A 234 -20.84 3.86 -20.39
C GLY A 234 -19.49 4.57 -20.17
N ARG A 235 -18.95 4.50 -18.94
CA ARG A 235 -17.60 4.88 -18.51
C ARG A 235 -16.88 3.61 -18.02
N ALA A 236 -15.56 3.57 -18.09
CA ALA A 236 -14.72 2.42 -17.71
C ALA A 236 -14.72 2.04 -16.20
N TYR A 237 -15.74 2.43 -15.42
CA TYR A 237 -15.70 2.43 -13.97
C TYR A 237 -16.98 1.85 -13.32
N ASN A 238 -16.81 0.97 -12.32
CA ASN A 238 -17.88 0.31 -11.56
C ASN A 238 -18.17 1.06 -10.24
N TYR A 239 -19.31 1.74 -10.15
CA TYR A 239 -19.66 2.57 -8.99
C TYR A 239 -20.00 1.80 -7.71
N LYS A 240 -20.35 0.51 -7.81
CA LYS A 240 -20.64 -0.32 -6.65
C LYS A 240 -19.36 -0.77 -5.94
N LYS A 241 -18.23 -0.77 -6.65
CA LYS A 241 -16.96 -1.32 -6.18
C LYS A 241 -16.49 -0.66 -4.88
N ARG A 242 -15.99 -1.47 -3.93
CA ARG A 242 -15.29 -1.00 -2.73
C ARG A 242 -14.02 -0.22 -3.11
N SER A 243 -13.74 0.85 -2.38
CA SER A 243 -12.50 1.63 -2.55
C SER A 243 -11.33 0.87 -1.94
N PHE A 244 -10.16 0.97 -2.55
CA PHE A 244 -8.93 0.45 -1.96
C PHE A 244 -7.83 1.51 -2.00
N ILE A 245 -7.28 1.82 -0.84
CA ILE A 245 -6.19 2.78 -0.65
C ILE A 245 -5.05 2.02 0.05
N ILE A 246 -3.83 2.17 -0.47
CA ILE A 246 -2.60 1.81 0.26
C ILE A 246 -1.90 3.11 0.66
N ALA A 247 -1.57 3.26 1.95
CA ALA A 247 -1.01 4.49 2.50
C ALA A 247 0.30 4.27 3.25
N ARG A 248 1.25 5.21 3.12
CA ARG A 248 2.59 5.08 3.76
C ARG A 248 2.53 5.31 5.26
N GLY A 249 1.92 6.43 5.64
CA GLY A 249 1.68 6.85 7.02
C GLY A 249 0.20 6.86 7.35
N GLY A 250 -0.09 7.02 8.62
CA GLY A 250 -1.45 7.05 9.16
C GLY A 250 -1.43 7.24 10.68
N TYR A 251 -2.60 7.19 11.29
CA TYR A 251 -2.74 7.24 12.75
C TYR A 251 -3.80 6.23 13.21
N ALA A 252 -4.05 6.16 14.52
CA ALA A 252 -5.09 5.30 15.08
C ALA A 252 -6.43 5.51 14.35
N GLY A 253 -6.98 4.43 13.80
CA GLY A 253 -8.21 4.45 13.00
C GLY A 253 -8.03 4.44 11.48
N VAL A 254 -6.80 4.52 10.96
CA VAL A 254 -6.52 4.46 9.51
C VAL A 254 -6.99 3.15 8.85
N HIS A 255 -7.05 2.05 9.60
CA HIS A 255 -7.53 0.74 9.14
C HIS A 255 -8.95 0.77 8.55
N ARG A 256 -9.77 1.77 8.88
CA ARG A 256 -11.12 1.95 8.31
C ARG A 256 -11.10 2.43 6.86
N TYR A 257 -9.97 2.96 6.39
CA TYR A 257 -9.90 3.70 5.14
C TYR A 257 -8.78 3.21 4.22
N ALA A 258 -7.68 2.69 4.77
CA ALA A 258 -6.53 2.29 3.97
C ALA A 258 -5.78 1.10 4.58
N ALA A 259 -5.21 0.29 3.70
CA ALA A 259 -4.10 -0.59 3.98
C ALA A 259 -2.80 0.22 4.20
N SER A 260 -1.77 -0.40 4.75
CA SER A 260 -0.45 0.23 4.96
C SER A 260 0.71 -0.61 4.42
N TRP A 261 1.85 -0.01 4.17
CA TRP A 261 3.11 -0.75 3.95
C TRP A 261 4.24 -0.14 4.77
N THR A 262 5.32 -0.89 4.98
CA THR A 262 6.46 -0.51 5.84
C THR A 262 7.39 0.56 5.25
N GLY A 263 7.05 1.15 4.10
CA GLY A 263 7.83 2.19 3.47
C GLY A 263 9.06 1.67 2.71
N ASP A 264 10.00 2.58 2.51
CA ASP A 264 11.15 2.43 1.62
C ASP A 264 12.26 1.59 2.27
N SER A 265 12.16 0.28 2.13
CA SER A 265 13.16 -0.66 2.64
C SER A 265 14.41 -0.75 1.75
N ALA A 266 15.57 -1.05 2.34
CA ALA A 266 16.76 -1.39 1.57
C ALA A 266 16.76 -2.88 1.18
N SER A 267 17.39 -3.20 0.05
CA SER A 267 17.47 -4.57 -0.49
C SER A 267 18.46 -5.46 0.29
N SER A 268 18.17 -5.71 1.56
CA SER A 268 19.08 -6.36 2.53
C SER A 268 18.40 -7.47 3.34
N TRP A 269 19.21 -8.36 3.92
CA TRP A 269 18.73 -9.40 4.84
C TRP A 269 18.18 -8.83 6.15
N ASP A 270 18.71 -7.71 6.63
CA ASP A 270 18.18 -7.03 7.82
C ASP A 270 16.74 -6.56 7.60
N PHE A 271 16.44 -6.01 6.43
CA PHE A 271 15.07 -5.63 6.07
C PHE A 271 14.14 -6.83 5.86
N LEU A 272 14.62 -7.90 5.21
CA LEU A 272 13.85 -9.14 5.13
C LEU A 272 13.45 -9.64 6.53
N LYS A 273 14.40 -9.61 7.47
CA LYS A 273 14.20 -10.09 8.85
C LYS A 273 13.30 -9.18 9.66
N ILE A 274 13.42 -7.85 9.54
CA ILE A 274 12.60 -6.91 10.31
C ILE A 274 11.18 -6.75 9.75
N ASN A 275 10.94 -7.03 8.47
CA ASN A 275 9.61 -6.88 7.88
C ASN A 275 8.56 -7.82 8.48
N ILE A 276 8.95 -9.01 8.95
CA ILE A 276 8.03 -9.90 9.68
C ILE A 276 7.51 -9.21 10.95
N PRO A 277 8.35 -8.86 11.95
CA PRO A 277 7.86 -8.21 13.15
C PRO A 277 7.21 -6.84 12.87
N GLU A 278 7.63 -6.07 11.87
CA GLU A 278 6.93 -4.83 11.49
C GLU A 278 5.47 -5.08 11.09
N VAL A 279 5.23 -6.04 10.20
CA VAL A 279 3.87 -6.38 9.73
C VAL A 279 3.02 -6.96 10.87
N LEU A 280 3.62 -7.78 11.74
CA LEU A 280 2.92 -8.29 12.93
C LEU A 280 2.54 -7.17 13.90
N ASN A 281 3.40 -6.16 14.08
CA ASN A 281 3.10 -4.99 14.92
C ASN A 281 1.99 -4.11 14.32
N PHE A 282 1.93 -3.96 12.99
CA PHE A 282 0.78 -3.34 12.33
C PHE A 282 -0.51 -4.08 12.67
N GLY A 283 -0.50 -5.41 12.55
CA GLY A 283 -1.62 -6.26 12.94
C GLY A 283 -2.06 -6.01 14.38
N LEU A 284 -1.13 -6.09 15.33
CA LEU A 284 -1.39 -5.83 16.76
C LEU A 284 -1.92 -4.41 17.04
N SER A 285 -1.62 -3.47 16.16
CA SER A 285 -2.11 -2.08 16.22
C SER A 285 -3.47 -1.89 15.52
N GLY A 286 -4.14 -2.97 15.14
CA GLY A 286 -5.46 -2.97 14.50
C GLY A 286 -5.44 -2.66 13.00
N GLN A 287 -4.28 -2.76 12.32
CA GLN A 287 -4.19 -2.64 10.86
C GLN A 287 -4.18 -4.05 10.23
N PRO A 288 -5.30 -4.54 9.67
CA PRO A 288 -5.38 -5.89 9.13
C PRO A 288 -4.60 -6.12 7.84
N MET A 289 -4.50 -5.07 7.01
CA MET A 289 -3.87 -5.15 5.70
C MET A 289 -2.58 -4.34 5.71
N SER A 290 -1.47 -5.03 5.99
CA SER A 290 -0.13 -4.46 5.93
C SER A 290 0.88 -5.41 5.29
N GLY A 291 2.00 -4.87 4.83
CA GLY A 291 3.06 -5.62 4.17
C GLY A 291 4.29 -4.78 3.91
N CYS A 292 5.20 -5.30 3.10
CA CYS A 292 6.48 -4.68 2.78
C CYS A 292 6.71 -4.63 1.27
N ASP A 293 7.71 -3.86 0.85
CA ASP A 293 8.19 -3.88 -0.53
C ASP A 293 9.09 -5.10 -0.76
N VAL A 294 8.54 -6.09 -1.46
CA VAL A 294 9.19 -7.37 -1.67
C VAL A 294 10.44 -7.21 -2.53
N GLY A 295 11.58 -7.65 -2.00
CA GLY A 295 12.89 -7.49 -2.63
C GLY A 295 13.63 -6.21 -2.22
N GLY A 296 12.99 -5.32 -1.46
CA GLY A 296 13.55 -4.03 -1.05
C GLY A 296 13.33 -2.92 -2.07
N PHE A 297 12.90 -1.75 -1.60
CA PHE A 297 12.65 -0.59 -2.44
C PHE A 297 13.95 0.02 -2.99
N ALA A 298 14.85 0.44 -2.11
CA ALA A 298 16.03 1.22 -2.44
C ALA A 298 17.34 0.44 -2.33
N VAL A 299 18.41 1.04 -2.87
CA VAL A 299 19.79 0.71 -2.51
C VAL A 299 20.17 1.54 -1.28
N GLY A 300 20.51 0.85 -0.20
CA GLY A 300 20.90 1.46 1.07
C GLY A 300 21.95 0.62 1.80
N SER A 301 22.18 0.93 3.07
CA SER A 301 23.10 0.16 3.91
C SER A 301 22.72 -1.32 3.92
N GLY A 302 23.72 -2.19 3.78
CA GLY A 302 23.52 -3.65 3.75
C GLY A 302 22.85 -4.19 2.48
N SER A 303 22.61 -3.36 1.45
CA SER A 303 21.99 -3.84 0.22
C SER A 303 22.89 -4.81 -0.55
N GLU A 304 22.31 -5.91 -0.97
CA GLU A 304 22.95 -6.96 -1.75
C GLU A 304 22.65 -6.78 -3.25
N GLY A 305 23.68 -6.74 -4.10
CA GLY A 305 23.52 -6.74 -5.56
C GLY A 305 23.65 -5.40 -6.30
N GLY A 306 24.17 -4.35 -5.63
CA GLY A 306 24.68 -3.13 -6.29
C GLY A 306 23.69 -2.39 -7.20
N GLY A 307 22.39 -2.57 -6.96
CA GLY A 307 21.32 -2.09 -7.84
C GLY A 307 20.16 -3.08 -7.81
N VAL A 308 20.32 -4.27 -8.40
CA VAL A 308 19.28 -5.30 -8.43
C VAL A 308 19.48 -6.28 -7.28
N THR A 309 18.43 -6.55 -6.50
CA THR A 309 18.47 -7.47 -5.36
C THR A 309 19.01 -8.84 -5.78
N ASN A 310 19.92 -9.43 -5.01
CA ASN A 310 20.48 -10.73 -5.38
C ASN A 310 19.43 -11.85 -5.37
N TYR A 311 19.66 -12.90 -6.17
CA TYR A 311 18.69 -13.97 -6.44
C TYR A 311 18.18 -14.69 -5.18
N GLU A 312 19.05 -14.91 -4.19
CA GLU A 312 18.70 -15.64 -2.97
C GLU A 312 17.77 -14.79 -2.11
N LEU A 313 18.19 -13.55 -1.80
CA LEU A 313 17.41 -12.61 -1.00
C LEU A 313 16.05 -12.36 -1.66
N PHE A 314 16.03 -12.06 -2.96
CA PHE A 314 14.78 -11.83 -3.68
C PHE A 314 13.84 -13.05 -3.60
N THR A 315 14.37 -14.27 -3.78
CA THR A 315 13.55 -15.49 -3.67
C THR A 315 13.02 -15.67 -2.25
N ARG A 316 13.86 -15.56 -1.21
CA ARG A 316 13.41 -15.70 0.19
C ARG A 316 12.38 -14.65 0.58
N TRP A 317 12.52 -13.42 0.08
CA TRP A 317 11.56 -12.34 0.32
C TRP A 317 10.22 -12.58 -0.36
N MET A 318 10.23 -13.02 -1.62
CA MET A 318 9.02 -13.39 -2.38
C MET A 318 8.26 -14.52 -1.71
N THR A 319 8.96 -15.59 -1.28
CA THR A 319 8.30 -16.76 -0.69
C THR A 319 7.80 -16.52 0.74
N MET A 320 8.46 -15.67 1.51
CA MET A 320 7.97 -15.20 2.81
C MET A 320 6.73 -14.30 2.65
N SER A 321 6.80 -13.31 1.77
CA SER A 321 5.79 -12.25 1.67
C SER A 321 4.50 -12.71 0.98
N ALA A 322 4.55 -13.83 0.26
CA ALA A 322 3.36 -14.50 -0.25
C ALA A 322 2.33 -14.79 0.85
N PHE A 323 2.77 -14.87 2.12
CA PHE A 323 1.91 -15.13 3.28
C PHE A 323 1.62 -13.90 4.15
N LEU A 324 2.15 -12.72 3.81
CA LEU A 324 1.78 -11.48 4.49
C LEU A 324 0.47 -10.91 3.91
N PRO A 325 -0.30 -10.11 4.67
CA PRO A 325 -1.60 -9.61 4.22
C PRO A 325 -1.50 -8.83 2.90
N TRP A 326 -0.57 -7.87 2.83
CA TRP A 326 -0.24 -7.14 1.61
C TRP A 326 1.02 -7.72 0.95
N PHE A 327 0.91 -8.09 -0.33
CA PHE A 327 1.99 -8.71 -1.10
C PHE A 327 2.25 -7.91 -2.38
N ARG A 328 3.23 -7.00 -2.31
CA ARG A 328 3.63 -6.11 -3.42
C ARG A 328 5.12 -6.18 -3.65
N ASN A 329 5.52 -6.46 -4.89
CA ASN A 329 6.86 -6.20 -5.37
C ASN A 329 6.96 -4.74 -5.83
N HIS A 330 7.86 -3.95 -5.24
CA HIS A 330 8.06 -2.55 -5.57
C HIS A 330 9.53 -2.16 -5.38
N TYR A 331 10.01 -1.25 -6.23
CA TYR A 331 11.40 -0.84 -6.24
C TYR A 331 11.61 0.55 -6.86
N ASP A 332 12.74 1.17 -6.49
CA ASP A 332 13.22 2.40 -7.08
C ASP A 332 13.79 2.16 -8.48
N GLY A 333 12.97 2.39 -9.50
CA GLY A 333 13.35 2.26 -10.90
C GLY A 333 14.38 3.28 -11.40
N TYR A 334 14.74 4.30 -10.61
CA TYR A 334 15.81 5.25 -10.96
C TYR A 334 17.21 4.66 -10.67
N VAL A 335 17.27 3.59 -9.89
CA VAL A 335 18.52 2.92 -9.50
C VAL A 335 18.53 1.45 -9.92
N LYS A 336 17.43 0.73 -9.73
CA LYS A 336 17.34 -0.70 -10.08
C LYS A 336 16.72 -0.88 -11.46
N THR A 337 17.30 -1.75 -12.28
CA THR A 337 16.86 -1.93 -13.68
C THR A 337 15.70 -2.90 -13.85
N PHE A 338 15.44 -3.76 -12.86
CA PHE A 338 14.30 -4.67 -12.81
C PHE A 338 14.10 -5.21 -11.38
N GLN A 339 12.92 -5.72 -11.12
CA GLN A 339 12.68 -6.63 -9.99
C GLN A 339 11.59 -7.66 -10.29
N GLU A 340 11.06 -7.71 -11.51
CA GLU A 340 10.03 -8.68 -11.88
C GLU A 340 10.59 -10.11 -11.79
N PRO A 341 9.89 -11.08 -11.16
CA PRO A 341 10.43 -12.42 -10.95
C PRO A 341 10.90 -13.14 -12.22
N TYR A 342 10.21 -12.92 -13.35
CA TYR A 342 10.55 -13.54 -14.64
C TYR A 342 11.83 -12.98 -15.29
N ARG A 343 12.33 -11.84 -14.81
CA ARG A 343 13.59 -11.24 -15.29
C ARG A 343 14.82 -11.88 -14.65
N TYR A 344 14.64 -12.60 -13.55
CA TYR A 344 15.68 -13.42 -12.93
C TYR A 344 15.78 -14.78 -13.64
N ALA A 345 16.99 -15.35 -13.68
CA ALA A 345 17.20 -16.71 -14.15
C ALA A 345 16.55 -17.74 -13.21
N GLU A 346 16.29 -18.94 -13.74
CA GLU A 346 15.93 -20.07 -12.89
C GLU A 346 17.04 -20.35 -11.85
N PRO A 347 16.69 -20.78 -10.62
CA PRO A 347 15.37 -21.23 -10.18
C PRO A 347 14.47 -20.13 -9.59
N VAL A 348 14.84 -18.84 -9.69
CA VAL A 348 14.11 -17.74 -9.03
C VAL A 348 12.66 -17.67 -9.51
N ALA A 349 12.45 -17.67 -10.83
CA ALA A 349 11.12 -17.56 -11.42
C ALA A 349 10.22 -18.72 -10.99
N SER A 350 10.71 -19.96 -11.03
CA SER A 350 9.94 -21.13 -10.59
C SER A 350 9.66 -21.16 -9.08
N ASN A 351 10.62 -20.75 -8.25
CA ASN A 351 10.43 -20.65 -6.81
C ASN A 351 9.39 -19.57 -6.46
N CYS A 352 9.47 -18.40 -7.08
CA CYS A 352 8.48 -17.33 -6.87
C CYS A 352 7.10 -17.77 -7.33
N ARG A 353 6.99 -18.37 -8.53
CA ARG A 353 5.73 -18.88 -9.08
C ARG A 353 5.03 -19.84 -8.11
N LYS A 354 5.76 -20.83 -7.58
CA LYS A 354 5.21 -21.81 -6.62
C LYS A 354 4.49 -21.13 -5.44
N TYR A 355 5.08 -20.11 -4.83
CA TYR A 355 4.52 -19.45 -3.65
C TYR A 355 3.44 -18.42 -4.00
N ILE A 356 3.52 -17.79 -5.17
CA ILE A 356 2.40 -17.00 -5.72
C ILE A 356 1.19 -17.92 -5.93
N GLU A 357 1.36 -19.08 -6.56
CA GLU A 357 0.25 -20.01 -6.78
C GLU A 357 -0.34 -20.53 -5.45
N ILE A 358 0.48 -20.84 -4.45
CA ILE A 358 0.00 -21.22 -3.11
C ILE A 358 -0.86 -20.10 -2.51
N ARG A 359 -0.44 -18.83 -2.63
CA ARG A 359 -1.24 -17.68 -2.17
C ARG A 359 -2.59 -17.62 -2.89
N TYR A 360 -2.63 -17.84 -4.21
CA TYR A 360 -3.87 -17.86 -4.99
C TYR A 360 -4.80 -18.99 -4.56
N ARG A 361 -4.28 -20.21 -4.35
CA ARG A 361 -5.08 -21.33 -3.83
C ARG A 361 -5.61 -21.05 -2.43
N LEU A 362 -4.84 -20.36 -1.59
CA LEU A 362 -5.22 -19.98 -0.23
C LEU A 362 -5.97 -18.63 -0.16
N ILE A 363 -6.35 -18.00 -1.27
CA ILE A 363 -6.89 -16.64 -1.24
C ILE A 363 -8.16 -16.53 -0.37
N GLN A 364 -8.96 -17.59 -0.31
CA GLN A 364 -10.15 -17.68 0.55
C GLN A 364 -9.77 -17.61 2.04
N LEU A 365 -8.66 -18.24 2.47
CA LEU A 365 -8.16 -18.15 3.85
C LEU A 365 -7.84 -16.71 4.24
N PHE A 366 -7.20 -15.94 3.33
CA PHE A 366 -6.94 -14.51 3.56
C PHE A 366 -8.24 -13.72 3.63
N TYR A 367 -9.21 -14.04 2.78
CA TYR A 367 -10.50 -13.36 2.75
C TYR A 367 -11.31 -13.59 4.04
N ASP A 368 -11.35 -14.83 4.51
CA ASP A 368 -12.01 -15.22 5.77
C ASP A 368 -11.30 -14.59 6.98
N ALA A 369 -9.96 -14.50 6.96
CA ALA A 369 -9.20 -13.81 8.00
C ALA A 369 -9.44 -12.29 8.00
N MET A 370 -9.57 -11.68 6.82
CA MET A 370 -9.95 -10.26 6.69
C MET A 370 -11.36 -10.03 7.21
N TYR A 371 -12.31 -10.91 6.90
CA TYR A 371 -13.65 -10.84 7.48
C TYR A 371 -13.61 -10.98 9.00
N GLN A 372 -12.89 -11.98 9.53
CA GLN A 372 -12.72 -12.16 10.98
C GLN A 372 -12.19 -10.90 11.66
N ASN A 373 -11.23 -10.21 11.04
CA ASN A 373 -10.75 -8.93 11.55
C ASN A 373 -11.86 -7.89 11.71
N THR A 374 -12.79 -7.78 10.76
CA THR A 374 -13.91 -6.84 10.87
C THR A 374 -14.87 -7.19 12.01
N GLN A 375 -14.90 -8.46 12.44
CA GLN A 375 -15.77 -8.93 13.51
C GLN A 375 -15.13 -8.80 14.90
N ASN A 376 -13.83 -9.07 15.03
CA ASN A 376 -13.18 -9.17 16.34
C ASN A 376 -11.78 -8.52 16.45
N GLY A 377 -11.30 -7.88 15.38
CA GLY A 377 -10.02 -7.18 15.35
C GLY A 377 -8.78 -8.08 15.27
N LEU A 378 -8.92 -9.41 15.18
CA LEU A 378 -7.77 -10.30 15.04
C LEU A 378 -7.04 -10.04 13.71
N PRO A 379 -5.69 -9.95 13.71
CA PRO A 379 -4.93 -9.71 12.48
C PRO A 379 -4.98 -10.90 11.52
N VAL A 380 -4.69 -10.68 10.25
CA VAL A 380 -4.53 -11.75 9.25
C VAL A 380 -3.22 -12.51 9.47
N ALA A 381 -2.09 -11.79 9.56
CA ALA A 381 -0.81 -12.36 9.98
C ALA A 381 -0.60 -12.14 11.48
N ARG A 382 -0.31 -13.20 12.24
CA ARG A 382 -0.29 -13.15 13.71
C ARG A 382 1.04 -13.64 14.27
N ALA A 383 1.55 -12.89 15.25
CA ALA A 383 2.58 -13.42 16.14
C ALA A 383 2.03 -14.62 16.90
N LEU A 384 2.87 -15.59 17.23
CA LEU A 384 2.42 -16.84 17.84
C LEU A 384 1.64 -16.62 19.15
N PHE A 385 2.06 -15.67 19.98
CA PHE A 385 1.39 -15.35 21.25
C PHE A 385 -0.03 -14.82 21.09
N VAL A 386 -0.43 -14.35 19.90
CA VAL A 386 -1.82 -13.97 19.64
C VAL A 386 -2.73 -15.20 19.64
N ASN A 387 -2.24 -16.32 19.12
CA ASN A 387 -3.00 -17.57 19.05
C ASN A 387 -2.76 -18.46 20.27
N ASP A 388 -1.56 -18.43 20.86
CA ASP A 388 -1.13 -19.36 21.93
C ASP A 388 -0.56 -18.63 23.17
N PRO A 389 -1.28 -17.68 23.79
CA PRO A 389 -0.74 -16.82 24.85
C PRO A 389 -0.33 -17.56 26.13
N ASN A 390 -0.86 -18.78 26.35
CA ASN A 390 -0.56 -19.63 27.50
C ASN A 390 0.74 -20.44 27.35
N ASP A 391 1.39 -20.35 26.20
CA ASP A 391 2.70 -20.92 25.94
C ASP A 391 3.81 -19.89 26.16
N PRO A 392 4.60 -19.97 27.25
CA PRO A 392 5.64 -18.99 27.48
C PRO A 392 6.75 -19.04 26.43
N GLU A 393 6.93 -20.17 25.75
CA GLU A 393 8.00 -20.31 24.76
C GLU A 393 7.72 -19.50 23.49
N VAL A 394 6.44 -19.27 23.12
CA VAL A 394 6.12 -18.53 21.89
C VAL A 394 6.58 -17.07 21.91
N TYR A 395 6.85 -16.50 23.09
CA TYR A 395 7.40 -15.15 23.24
C TYR A 395 8.88 -15.06 22.86
N ASN A 396 9.57 -16.20 22.69
CA ASN A 396 10.94 -16.26 22.18
C ASN A 396 11.00 -16.32 20.63
N HIS A 397 9.85 -16.51 19.95
CA HIS A 397 9.76 -16.74 18.50
C HIS A 397 8.90 -15.67 17.80
N VAL A 398 9.25 -14.39 18.00
CA VAL A 398 8.41 -13.22 17.62
C VAL A 398 8.80 -12.55 16.29
N ASN A 399 9.86 -13.03 15.62
CA ASN A 399 10.46 -12.32 14.48
C ASN A 399 10.70 -13.16 13.23
N ASP A 400 10.58 -14.49 13.28
CA ASP A 400 10.98 -15.37 12.17
C ASP A 400 9.99 -16.51 11.87
N GLN A 401 8.86 -16.54 12.58
CA GLN A 401 7.71 -17.40 12.32
C GLN A 401 6.41 -16.70 12.72
N PHE A 402 5.33 -16.98 11.98
CA PHE A 402 4.03 -16.34 12.19
C PHE A 402 2.90 -17.23 11.69
N PHE A 403 1.67 -16.92 12.11
CA PHE A 403 0.47 -17.55 11.59
C PHE A 403 -0.17 -16.72 10.48
N VAL A 404 -0.74 -17.39 9.48
CA VAL A 404 -1.86 -16.86 8.69
C VAL A 404 -3.15 -17.38 9.34
N GLY A 405 -3.97 -16.46 9.83
CA GLY A 405 -5.15 -16.81 10.61
C GLY A 405 -4.79 -17.52 11.91
N ASP A 406 -5.56 -18.56 12.25
CA ASP A 406 -5.44 -19.30 13.51
C ASP A 406 -4.57 -20.56 13.42
N SER A 407 -4.30 -21.07 12.21
CA SER A 407 -3.93 -22.47 12.04
C SER A 407 -2.79 -22.76 11.07
N LEU A 408 -2.44 -21.85 10.17
CA LEU A 408 -1.34 -22.04 9.21
C LEU A 408 -0.07 -21.31 9.68
N LEU A 409 0.90 -22.05 10.22
CA LEU A 409 2.21 -21.54 10.65
C LEU A 409 3.17 -21.47 9.46
N ILE A 410 3.82 -20.32 9.28
CA ILE A 410 4.81 -20.03 8.25
C ILE A 410 6.16 -19.78 8.95
N ALA A 411 7.21 -20.49 8.52
CA ALA A 411 8.55 -20.37 9.09
C ALA A 411 9.61 -20.18 7.99
N PRO A 412 9.70 -18.98 7.40
CA PRO A 412 10.66 -18.69 6.32
C PRO A 412 12.11 -18.72 6.81
N VAL A 413 13.05 -18.78 5.85
CA VAL A 413 14.46 -18.48 6.10
C VAL A 413 14.69 -16.99 5.86
N VAL A 414 15.24 -16.31 6.86
CA VAL A 414 15.51 -14.87 6.84
C VAL A 414 16.98 -14.52 7.07
N ASP A 415 17.85 -15.53 7.08
CA ASP A 415 19.30 -15.36 7.24
C ASP A 415 20.03 -15.85 5.99
N GLN A 416 21.03 -15.08 5.57
CA GLN A 416 21.78 -15.29 4.33
C GLN A 416 22.48 -16.65 4.28
N GLY A 417 22.38 -17.34 3.14
CA GLY A 417 23.05 -18.62 2.90
C GLY A 417 22.50 -19.78 3.74
N SER A 418 21.48 -19.54 4.58
CA SER A 418 20.95 -20.58 5.44
C SER A 418 20.12 -21.59 4.65
N VAL A 419 20.46 -22.85 4.88
CA VAL A 419 19.72 -24.02 4.38
C VAL A 419 19.19 -24.88 5.53
N ASN A 420 19.24 -24.37 6.77
CA ASN A 420 18.72 -25.05 7.95
C ASN A 420 17.78 -24.12 8.71
N ARG A 421 16.64 -24.65 9.18
CA ARG A 421 15.68 -23.88 9.98
C ARG A 421 15.25 -24.71 11.19
N SER A 422 15.36 -24.11 12.38
CA SER A 422 14.73 -24.60 13.60
C SER A 422 13.37 -23.94 13.73
N ILE A 423 12.31 -24.71 13.94
CA ILE A 423 10.93 -24.22 13.94
C ILE A 423 10.29 -24.64 15.25
N TYR A 424 9.85 -23.67 16.05
CA TYR A 424 9.10 -23.99 17.24
C TYR A 424 7.62 -24.22 16.90
N LEU A 425 7.06 -25.34 17.34
CA LEU A 425 5.64 -25.64 17.20
C LEU A 425 4.95 -25.38 18.55
N PRO A 426 3.98 -24.46 18.64
CA PRO A 426 3.33 -24.13 19.91
C PRO A 426 2.73 -25.35 20.62
N LYS A 427 2.87 -25.38 21.95
CA LYS A 427 2.43 -26.49 22.79
C LYS A 427 0.91 -26.62 22.80
N GLY A 428 0.45 -27.82 23.16
CA GLY A 428 -0.96 -28.09 23.37
C GLY A 428 -1.73 -28.49 22.12
N SER A 429 -1.09 -28.52 20.95
CA SER A 429 -1.66 -29.08 19.71
C SER A 429 -0.68 -30.02 19.01
N GLN A 430 -1.22 -30.96 18.27
CA GLN A 430 -0.50 -31.67 17.20
C GLN A 430 -0.39 -30.78 15.95
N TRP A 431 0.63 -31.02 15.14
CA TRP A 431 0.93 -30.22 13.95
C TRP A 431 1.24 -31.10 12.75
N TYR A 432 0.78 -30.69 11.57
CA TYR A 432 0.97 -31.40 10.31
C TYR A 432 1.77 -30.56 9.33
N VAL A 433 2.68 -31.17 8.58
CA VAL A 433 3.38 -30.47 7.50
C VAL A 433 2.38 -30.08 6.40
N TYR A 434 2.38 -28.82 5.99
CA TYR A 434 1.62 -28.37 4.82
C TYR A 434 2.37 -28.74 3.53
N SER A 435 1.65 -29.31 2.56
CA SER A 435 2.22 -29.78 1.30
C SER A 435 1.45 -29.35 0.04
N ASP A 436 0.51 -28.41 0.15
CA ASP A 436 -0.34 -27.97 -0.97
C ASP A 436 -0.99 -29.15 -1.73
N ASN A 437 -1.42 -30.17 -1.00
CA ASN A 437 -1.96 -31.43 -1.53
C ASN A 437 -1.06 -32.19 -2.53
N THR A 438 0.23 -31.82 -2.66
CA THR A 438 1.18 -32.47 -3.58
C THR A 438 1.71 -33.81 -3.07
N LYS A 439 1.45 -34.14 -1.81
CA LYS A 439 1.89 -35.36 -1.12
C LYS A 439 0.81 -35.84 -0.15
N PRO A 440 0.74 -37.15 0.15
CA PRO A 440 -0.08 -37.66 1.24
C PRO A 440 0.28 -36.98 2.58
N LEU A 441 -0.72 -36.81 3.44
CA LEU A 441 -0.52 -36.24 4.77
C LEU A 441 0.41 -37.13 5.60
N GLY A 442 1.48 -36.53 6.14
CA GLY A 442 2.37 -37.22 7.07
C GLY A 442 1.75 -37.41 8.46
N GLY A 443 2.45 -38.14 9.33
CA GLY A 443 2.06 -38.22 10.74
C GLY A 443 2.17 -36.85 11.44
N PRO A 444 1.43 -36.65 12.53
CA PRO A 444 1.51 -35.41 13.29
C PRO A 444 2.85 -35.27 14.03
N THR A 445 3.20 -34.05 14.37
CA THR A 445 4.31 -33.67 15.24
C THR A 445 3.75 -33.06 16.52
N ASP A 446 4.25 -33.51 17.68
CA ASP A 446 3.86 -32.94 18.97
C ASP A 446 4.24 -31.45 19.06
N GLY A 447 3.30 -30.61 19.49
CA GLY A 447 3.61 -29.23 19.89
C GLY A 447 4.49 -29.18 21.15
N GLY A 448 5.05 -28.01 21.44
CA GLY A 448 6.04 -27.83 22.49
C GLY A 448 7.42 -28.33 22.09
N THR A 449 7.65 -28.57 20.80
CA THR A 449 8.89 -29.11 20.25
C THR A 449 9.49 -28.16 19.22
N THR A 450 10.79 -28.28 19.02
CA THR A 450 11.52 -27.58 17.96
C THR A 450 11.93 -28.57 16.88
N GLN A 451 11.51 -28.30 15.65
CA GLN A 451 11.78 -29.16 14.49
C GLN A 451 12.93 -28.61 13.66
N SER A 452 13.87 -29.47 13.29
CA SER A 452 15.01 -29.12 12.43
C SER A 452 14.73 -29.49 10.98
N TRP A 453 14.76 -28.51 10.09
CA TRP A 453 14.53 -28.66 8.66
C TRP A 453 15.77 -28.36 7.84
N TYR A 454 16.02 -29.18 6.82
CA TYR A 454 16.80 -28.75 5.65
C TYR A 454 15.88 -27.97 4.71
N VAL A 455 16.25 -26.71 4.42
CA VAL A 455 15.42 -25.74 3.70
C VAL A 455 16.18 -25.23 2.46
N PRO A 456 16.12 -25.96 1.33
CA PRO A 456 16.66 -25.44 0.08
C PRO A 456 15.93 -24.16 -0.34
N LEU A 457 16.46 -23.44 -1.33
CA LEU A 457 15.90 -22.17 -1.81
C LEU A 457 14.41 -22.26 -2.21
N SER A 458 13.97 -23.43 -2.66
CA SER A 458 12.61 -23.72 -3.14
C SER A 458 11.58 -24.06 -2.03
N LEU A 459 12.00 -24.01 -0.76
CA LEU A 459 11.18 -24.42 0.38
C LEU A 459 11.08 -23.30 1.43
N VAL A 460 9.85 -23.11 1.90
CA VAL A 460 9.44 -22.43 3.12
C VAL A 460 8.67 -23.47 3.93
N PRO A 461 9.20 -23.91 5.08
CA PRO A 461 8.49 -24.77 5.99
C PRO A 461 7.17 -24.15 6.45
N MET A 462 6.12 -24.95 6.42
CA MET A 462 4.78 -24.56 6.85
C MET A 462 4.13 -25.72 7.59
N TYR A 463 3.41 -25.40 8.65
CA TYR A 463 2.68 -26.37 9.47
C TYR A 463 1.22 -25.96 9.62
N VAL A 464 0.33 -26.94 9.68
CA VAL A 464 -1.08 -26.76 9.94
C VAL A 464 -1.41 -27.39 11.28
N ARG A 465 -2.12 -26.62 12.11
CA ARG A 465 -2.60 -27.09 13.41
C ARG A 465 -3.59 -28.24 13.24
N GLU A 466 -3.55 -29.20 14.14
CA GLU A 466 -4.56 -30.26 14.20
C GLU A 466 -5.99 -29.70 14.24
N GLY A 467 -6.92 -30.43 13.63
CA GLY A 467 -8.32 -30.02 13.56
C GLY A 467 -8.63 -28.84 12.64
N ALA A 468 -7.62 -28.17 12.08
CA ALA A 468 -7.83 -27.01 11.22
C ALA A 468 -8.55 -27.39 9.91
N VAL A 469 -9.31 -26.43 9.40
CA VAL A 469 -9.96 -26.50 8.09
C VAL A 469 -9.37 -25.39 7.23
N LEU A 470 -8.68 -25.75 6.14
CA LEU A 470 -8.12 -24.77 5.21
C LEU A 470 -8.92 -24.76 3.90
N PRO A 471 -9.53 -23.63 3.51
CA PRO A 471 -10.16 -23.52 2.20
C PRO A 471 -9.10 -23.35 1.11
N HIS A 472 -9.19 -24.18 0.09
CA HIS A 472 -8.41 -24.12 -1.13
C HIS A 472 -9.30 -23.80 -2.32
N ARG A 473 -8.78 -23.00 -3.23
CA ARG A 473 -9.35 -22.77 -4.56
C ARG A 473 -8.47 -23.41 -5.62
N GLU A 474 -9.06 -23.67 -6.78
CA GLU A 474 -8.29 -23.97 -7.97
C GLU A 474 -7.43 -22.77 -8.36
N LEU A 475 -6.29 -23.04 -8.98
CA LEU A 475 -5.39 -21.98 -9.43
C LEU A 475 -6.02 -21.18 -10.57
N GLU A 476 -5.97 -19.86 -10.43
CA GLU A 476 -6.32 -18.89 -11.46
C GLU A 476 -5.12 -17.95 -11.70
N GLN A 477 -5.00 -17.40 -12.91
CA GLN A 477 -4.00 -16.39 -13.26
C GLN A 477 -4.32 -15.02 -12.66
N TYR A 478 -5.60 -14.74 -12.40
CA TYR A 478 -6.12 -13.60 -11.66
C TYR A 478 -7.44 -13.98 -10.99
N ILE A 479 -7.83 -13.25 -9.95
CA ILE A 479 -9.09 -13.53 -9.23
C ILE A 479 -10.28 -13.26 -10.15
N GLY A 480 -11.07 -14.30 -10.44
CA GLY A 480 -12.23 -14.24 -11.33
C GLY A 480 -11.94 -14.57 -12.80
N GLU A 481 -10.84 -15.24 -13.11
CA GLU A 481 -10.59 -15.85 -14.44
C GLU A 481 -11.56 -17.02 -14.70
N LEU A 482 -11.75 -17.82 -13.66
CA LEU A 482 -12.67 -18.92 -13.42
C LEU A 482 -14.14 -18.51 -13.52
N ASP A 483 -14.91 -18.98 -14.50
CA ASP A 483 -16.39 -18.86 -14.45
C ASP A 483 -16.96 -19.47 -13.16
N SER A 484 -16.31 -20.54 -12.67
CA SER A 484 -16.60 -21.17 -11.38
C SER A 484 -15.31 -21.71 -10.77
N ASN A 485 -15.01 -21.27 -9.54
CA ASN A 485 -13.86 -21.74 -8.77
C ASN A 485 -14.33 -22.25 -7.39
N PRO A 486 -14.77 -23.52 -7.26
CA PRO A 486 -15.31 -24.06 -6.02
C PRO A 486 -14.25 -24.15 -4.92
N ILE A 487 -14.69 -24.09 -3.65
CA ILE A 487 -13.81 -24.24 -2.50
C ILE A 487 -13.67 -25.72 -2.14
N THR A 488 -12.43 -26.19 -2.07
CA THR A 488 -12.06 -27.48 -1.47
C THR A 488 -11.62 -27.26 -0.03
N PHE A 489 -12.27 -27.92 0.93
CA PHE A 489 -11.87 -27.86 2.33
C PHE A 489 -10.89 -28.98 2.67
N ASN A 490 -9.66 -28.61 3.02
CA ASN A 490 -8.69 -29.52 3.58
C ASN A 490 -8.87 -29.59 5.10
N ILE A 491 -9.38 -30.72 5.60
CA ILE A 491 -9.65 -30.93 7.02
C ILE A 491 -8.51 -31.74 7.63
N TYR A 492 -7.78 -31.14 8.55
CA TYR A 492 -6.66 -31.77 9.23
C TYR A 492 -7.15 -32.58 10.44
N PRO A 493 -6.66 -33.82 10.66
CA PRO A 493 -7.12 -34.64 11.78
C PRO A 493 -6.76 -34.03 13.14
N GLY A 494 -7.43 -34.49 14.20
CA GLY A 494 -7.14 -34.13 15.59
C GLY A 494 -8.37 -33.55 16.29
N LYS A 495 -8.16 -32.49 17.06
CA LYS A 495 -9.22 -31.83 17.86
C LYS A 495 -10.39 -31.33 17.01
N ASP A 496 -11.59 -31.35 17.60
CA ASP A 496 -12.75 -30.70 17.00
C ASP A 496 -12.55 -29.18 16.93
N THR A 497 -12.83 -28.59 15.77
CA THR A 497 -12.77 -27.14 15.57
C THR A 497 -14.00 -26.64 14.81
N THR A 498 -14.15 -25.33 14.69
CA THR A 498 -15.17 -24.69 13.86
C THR A 498 -14.48 -23.73 12.91
N TYR A 499 -14.85 -23.81 11.63
CA TYR A 499 -14.40 -22.89 10.60
C TYR A 499 -15.55 -21.97 10.19
N THR A 500 -15.27 -20.67 10.07
CA THR A 500 -16.23 -19.70 9.55
C THR A 500 -15.79 -19.30 8.14
N LEU A 501 -16.59 -19.70 7.15
CA LEU A 501 -16.45 -19.26 5.76
C LEU A 501 -17.23 -17.95 5.57
N TYR A 502 -16.60 -16.96 4.96
CA TYR A 502 -17.23 -15.73 4.49
C TYR A 502 -17.17 -15.63 2.96
N GLN A 503 -18.31 -15.35 2.35
CA GLN A 503 -18.42 -15.07 0.92
C GLN A 503 -19.37 -13.89 0.72
N ASP A 504 -19.01 -13.01 -0.20
CA ASP A 504 -19.86 -11.95 -0.75
C ASP A 504 -19.60 -11.85 -2.26
N ASP A 505 -20.07 -10.79 -2.93
CA ASP A 505 -19.82 -10.59 -4.36
C ASP A 505 -18.39 -10.11 -4.68
N HIS A 506 -17.54 -9.94 -3.66
CA HIS A 506 -16.18 -9.40 -3.68
C HIS A 506 -16.04 -7.96 -4.19
N VAL A 507 -17.11 -7.34 -4.67
CA VAL A 507 -17.10 -6.08 -5.39
C VAL A 507 -17.79 -5.00 -4.58
N SER A 508 -19.04 -5.21 -4.17
CA SER A 508 -19.91 -4.16 -3.68
C SER A 508 -19.73 -3.82 -2.19
N THR A 509 -20.30 -2.68 -1.81
CA THR A 509 -20.49 -2.29 -0.40
C THR A 509 -21.86 -2.70 0.13
N ASP A 510 -22.68 -3.35 -0.71
CA ASP A 510 -23.99 -3.83 -0.29
C ASP A 510 -23.76 -5.03 0.63
N ASN A 511 -24.13 -4.89 1.91
CA ASN A 511 -24.10 -6.01 2.84
C ASN A 511 -25.12 -7.05 2.35
N VAL A 512 -24.65 -8.08 1.65
CA VAL A 512 -25.45 -9.27 1.32
C VAL A 512 -25.11 -10.39 2.29
#